data_AF-A0A0N0GNH1-F1
#
_entry.id   AF-A0A0N0GNH1-F1
#
_cell.length_a   1.000
_cell.length_b   1.000
_cell.length_c   1.000
_cell.angle_alpha   90.00
_cell.angle_beta   90.00
_cell.angle_gamma   90.00
#
_symmetry.space_group_name_H-M   'P 1'
#
loop_
_entity.id
_entity.type
_entity.pdbx_description
1 polymer ?
#
loop_
_entity_poly.entity_id
_entity_poly.type
_entity_poly.pdbx_seq_one_letter_code
_entity_poly.pdbx_strand_id
1 'polypeptide(L)'
;MNGILITWPQLLYLGLVLILFYVAELLLFLRRANAPKSVSRQLINQLETAQADITGLRQELELLKVRLAAAQAQQSYLLPHPEKVPSGASESNAETPYAHAIRMARQGADAAAVAQECGISRGEADLIVALYRTEGHR
;
A
#
# COMPACT_ATOMS: atom_id res chain seq x y z
N MET A 1 40.67 -42.90 54.70
CA MET A 1 39.35 -42.25 54.61
C MET A 1 39.60 -40.75 54.60
N ASN A 2 39.87 -40.19 53.43
CA ASN A 2 40.19 -38.77 53.33
C ASN A 2 38.87 -38.03 53.40
N GLY A 3 38.53 -37.53 54.59
CA GLY A 3 37.38 -36.67 54.79
C GLY A 3 37.50 -35.50 53.81
N ILE A 4 36.48 -35.30 52.98
CA ILE A 4 36.35 -34.12 52.15
C ILE A 4 36.26 -32.93 53.12
N LEU A 5 37.42 -32.34 53.41
CA LEU A 5 37.54 -31.05 54.07
C LEU A 5 37.14 -30.03 53.00
N ILE A 6 35.84 -29.86 52.81
CA ILE A 6 35.30 -28.74 52.06
C ILE A 6 35.76 -27.49 52.81
N THR A 7 36.82 -26.90 52.27
CA THR A 7 37.33 -25.63 52.76
C THR A 7 36.29 -24.58 52.38
N TRP A 8 35.83 -23.77 53.33
CA TRP A 8 34.97 -22.60 53.08
C TRP A 8 35.31 -21.82 51.80
N PRO A 9 36.59 -21.60 51.43
CA PRO A 9 36.94 -21.00 50.14
C PRO A 9 36.49 -21.82 48.91
N GLN A 10 36.58 -23.15 48.91
CA GLN A 10 36.08 -23.98 47.80
C GLN A 10 34.58 -23.83 47.60
N LEU A 11 33.81 -23.72 48.68
CA LEU A 11 32.36 -23.53 48.63
C LEU A 11 32.01 -22.15 48.05
N LEU A 12 32.81 -21.13 48.37
CA LEU A 12 32.70 -19.78 47.81
C LEU A 12 32.99 -19.79 46.29
N TYR A 13 34.04 -20.46 45.84
CA TYR A 13 34.34 -20.58 44.41
C TYR A 13 33.24 -21.31 43.63
N LEU A 14 32.68 -22.38 44.19
CA LEU A 14 31.60 -23.13 43.55
C LEU A 14 30.33 -22.29 43.41
N GLY A 15 29.99 -21.52 44.46
CA GLY A 15 28.91 -20.55 44.42
C GLY A 15 29.15 -19.43 43.40
N LEU A 16 30.36 -18.89 43.35
CA LEU A 16 30.73 -17.84 42.40
C LEU A 16 30.61 -18.31 40.95
N VAL A 17 31.11 -19.51 40.64
CA VAL A 17 30.99 -20.11 39.30
C VAL A 17 29.53 -20.34 38.92
N LEU A 18 28.71 -20.84 39.85
CA LEU A 18 27.28 -21.06 39.62
C LEU A 18 26.52 -19.74 39.35
N ILE A 19 26.81 -18.69 40.13
CA ILE A 19 26.25 -17.35 39.92
C ILE A 19 26.66 -16.81 38.56
N LEU A 20 27.94 -16.93 38.20
CA LEU A 20 28.47 -16.42 36.94
C LEU A 20 27.84 -17.14 35.73
N PHE A 21 27.65 -18.46 35.84
CA PHE A 21 26.91 -19.24 34.84
C PHE A 21 25.47 -18.75 34.68
N TYR A 22 24.77 -18.54 35.80
CA TYR A 22 23.38 -18.05 35.78
C TYR A 22 23.26 -16.62 35.22
N VAL A 23 24.19 -15.73 35.57
CA VAL A 23 24.25 -14.37 35.03
C VAL A 23 24.55 -14.39 33.53
N ALA A 24 25.42 -15.29 33.06
CA ALA A 24 25.71 -15.45 31.64
C ALA A 24 24.48 -15.94 30.86
N GLU A 25 23.78 -16.97 31.36
CA GLU A 25 22.53 -17.43 30.76
C GLU A 25 21.47 -16.33 30.75
N LEU A 26 21.31 -15.60 31.86
CA LEU A 26 20.38 -14.49 31.96
C LEU A 26 20.74 -13.39 30.94
N LEU A 27 22.00 -13.01 30.83
CA LEU A 27 22.45 -12.03 29.83
C LEU A 27 22.19 -12.50 28.41
N LEU A 28 22.47 -13.76 28.08
CA LEU A 28 22.17 -14.32 26.76
C LEU A 28 20.67 -14.34 26.48
N PHE A 29 19.86 -14.67 27.49
CA PHE A 29 18.40 -14.66 27.40
C PHE A 29 17.85 -13.24 27.19
N LEU A 30 18.35 -12.23 27.92
CA LEU A 30 17.98 -10.84 27.71
C LEU A 30 18.44 -10.31 26.35
N ARG A 31 19.63 -10.69 25.88
CA ARG A 31 20.10 -10.32 24.54
C ARG A 31 19.22 -10.92 23.45
N ARG A 32 18.79 -12.17 23.61
CA ARG A 32 17.88 -12.85 22.68
C ARG A 32 16.47 -12.25 22.73
N ALA A 33 15.96 -11.91 23.91
CA ALA A 33 14.64 -11.28 24.07
C ALA A 33 14.59 -9.82 23.57
N ASN A 34 15.71 -9.10 23.59
CA ASN A 34 15.79 -7.74 23.05
C ASN A 34 16.04 -7.67 21.53
N ALA A 35 16.21 -8.81 20.85
CA ALA A 35 16.39 -8.89 19.40
C ALA A 35 15.20 -8.45 18.50
N PRO A 36 13.92 -8.28 18.95
CA PRO A 36 12.84 -7.94 18.02
C PRO A 36 12.63 -6.43 17.76
N LYS A 37 13.46 -5.53 18.32
CA LYS A 37 13.26 -4.07 18.13
C LYS A 37 13.68 -3.56 16.75
N SER A 38 14.52 -4.29 16.02
CA SER A 38 14.95 -3.89 14.67
C SER A 38 13.82 -4.02 13.65
N VAL A 39 13.04 -5.10 13.71
CA VAL A 39 11.93 -5.36 12.78
C VAL A 39 10.85 -4.29 12.96
N SER A 40 10.45 -3.97 14.19
CA SER A 40 9.46 -2.92 14.44
C SER A 40 9.93 -1.55 13.95
N ARG A 41 11.21 -1.20 14.12
CA ARG A 41 11.77 0.05 13.58
C ARG A 41 11.78 0.07 12.05
N GLN A 42 12.09 -1.06 11.41
CA GLN A 42 12.04 -1.16 9.95
C GLN A 42 10.62 -0.97 9.40
N LEU A 43 9.61 -1.57 10.04
CA LEU A 43 8.21 -1.37 9.63
C LEU A 43 7.76 0.09 9.78
N ILE A 44 8.13 0.74 10.89
CA ILE A 44 7.80 2.16 11.11
C ILE A 44 8.44 3.04 10.03
N ASN A 45 9.72 2.82 9.74
CA ASN A 45 10.41 3.57 8.68
C ASN A 45 9.79 3.34 7.30
N GLN A 46 9.38 2.11 6.98
CA GLN A 46 8.70 1.82 5.70
C GLN A 46 7.35 2.52 5.58
N LEU A 47 6.59 2.57 6.67
CA LEU A 47 5.30 3.24 6.69
C LEU A 47 5.45 4.75 6.51
N GLU A 48 6.47 5.35 7.13
CA GLU A 48 6.81 6.76 6.98
C GLU A 48 7.25 7.09 5.55
N THR A 49 8.08 6.26 4.92
CA THR A 49 8.47 6.44 3.51
C THR A 49 7.28 6.34 2.57
N ALA A 50 6.42 5.34 2.74
CA ALA A 50 5.24 5.18 1.90
C ALA A 50 4.27 6.35 2.05
N GLN A 51 4.14 6.90 3.26
CA GLN A 51 3.32 8.08 3.49
C GLN A 51 3.90 9.33 2.81
N ALA A 52 5.22 9.52 2.86
CA ALA A 52 5.90 10.61 2.16
C ALA A 52 5.70 10.51 0.64
N ASP A 53 5.84 9.31 0.06
CA ASP A 53 5.64 9.07 -1.37
C ASP A 53 4.20 9.42 -1.81
N ILE A 54 3.19 9.01 -1.01
CA ILE A 54 1.78 9.36 -1.27
C ILE A 54 1.58 10.87 -1.27
N THR A 55 2.19 11.59 -0.33
CA THR A 55 2.07 13.05 -0.30
C THR A 55 2.74 13.72 -1.49
N GLY A 56 3.90 13.23 -1.93
CA GLY A 56 4.58 13.72 -3.14
C GLY A 56 3.74 13.48 -4.40
N LEU A 57 3.24 12.25 -4.59
CA LEU A 57 2.37 11.91 -5.72
C LEU A 57 1.10 12.78 -5.76
N ARG A 58 0.51 13.09 -4.61
CA ARG A 58 -0.66 13.99 -4.53
C ARG A 58 -0.33 15.39 -5.02
N GLN A 59 0.83 15.94 -4.65
CA GLN A 59 1.28 17.25 -5.10
C GLN A 59 1.55 17.26 -6.61
N GLU A 60 2.19 16.21 -7.14
CA GLU A 60 2.41 16.06 -8.58
C GLU A 60 1.09 15.98 -9.35
N LEU A 61 0.11 15.25 -8.83
CA LEU A 61 -1.22 15.18 -9.41
C LEU A 61 -1.92 16.54 -9.40
N GLU A 62 -1.84 17.31 -8.32
CA GLU A 62 -2.40 18.66 -8.28
C GLU A 62 -1.72 19.57 -9.30
N LEU A 63 -0.40 19.54 -9.38
CA LEU A 63 0.37 20.29 -10.38
C LEU A 63 -0.06 19.91 -11.81
N LEU A 64 -0.20 18.61 -12.08
CA LEU A 64 -0.60 18.11 -13.40
C LEU A 64 -2.03 18.52 -13.72
N LYS A 65 -2.96 18.46 -12.77
CA LYS A 65 -4.34 18.95 -12.91
C LYS A 65 -4.37 20.43 -13.23
N VAL A 66 -3.56 21.26 -12.54
CA VAL A 66 -3.47 22.70 -12.82
C VAL A 66 -2.92 22.94 -14.23
N ARG A 67 -1.88 22.23 -14.64
CA ARG A 67 -1.33 22.33 -16.01
C ARG A 67 -2.35 21.91 -17.06
N LEU A 68 -3.10 20.84 -16.82
CA LEU A 68 -4.13 20.35 -17.72
C LEU A 68 -5.28 21.36 -17.81
N ALA A 69 -5.74 21.91 -16.68
CA ALA A 69 -6.75 22.96 -16.66
C ALA A 69 -6.29 24.22 -17.41
N ALA A 70 -5.03 24.61 -17.26
CA ALA A 70 -4.45 25.70 -18.03
C ALA A 70 -4.42 25.38 -19.55
N ALA A 71 -4.00 24.18 -19.94
CA ALA A 71 -3.99 23.75 -21.33
C ALA A 71 -5.41 23.64 -21.93
N GLN A 72 -6.40 23.17 -21.16
CA GLN A 72 -7.81 23.15 -21.56
C GLN A 72 -8.39 24.56 -21.69
N ALA A 73 -8.07 25.47 -20.77
CA ALA A 73 -8.43 26.88 -20.88
C ALA A 73 -7.83 27.47 -22.17
N GLN A 74 -6.60 27.06 -22.51
CA GLN A 74 -5.97 27.46 -23.76
C GLN A 74 -6.68 26.89 -25.00
N GLN A 75 -7.06 25.61 -24.96
CA GLN A 75 -7.85 25.00 -26.04
C GLN A 75 -9.20 25.69 -26.22
N SER A 76 -9.85 26.08 -25.11
CA SER A 76 -11.17 26.71 -25.11
C SER A 76 -11.19 28.14 -25.67
N TYR A 77 -10.06 28.86 -25.72
CA TYR A 77 -10.01 30.15 -26.42
C TYR A 77 -9.95 29.99 -27.95
N LEU A 78 -9.53 28.82 -28.46
CA LEU A 78 -9.48 28.52 -29.90
C LEU A 78 -10.78 27.95 -30.45
N LEU A 79 -11.67 27.43 -29.59
CA LEU A 79 -12.96 26.88 -29.97
C LEU A 79 -14.11 27.65 -29.30
N PRO A 80 -14.93 28.42 -30.04
CA PRO A 80 -16.13 29.03 -29.50
C PRO A 80 -17.10 27.97 -28.95
N HIS A 81 -17.47 28.13 -27.67
CA HIS A 81 -18.37 27.30 -26.85
C HIS A 81 -19.75 27.03 -27.49
N PRO A 82 -20.47 25.95 -27.08
CA PRO A 82 -21.21 25.93 -25.81
C PRO A 82 -20.96 24.61 -25.03
N GLU A 83 -21.23 24.40 -23.73
CA GLU A 83 -22.39 24.76 -22.92
C GLU A 83 -22.09 24.44 -21.44
N LYS A 84 -22.56 25.28 -20.51
CA LYS A 84 -22.63 25.00 -19.06
C LYS A 84 -23.77 24.00 -18.78
N VAL A 85 -23.50 22.91 -18.04
CA VAL A 85 -24.55 22.10 -17.38
C VAL A 85 -24.07 21.73 -15.95
N PRO A 86 -24.95 21.76 -14.91
CA PRO A 86 -24.57 21.98 -13.52
C PRO A 86 -24.25 20.70 -12.74
N SER A 87 -23.63 20.89 -11.56
CA SER A 87 -23.30 19.87 -10.55
C SER A 87 -24.41 18.86 -10.29
N GLY A 88 -24.10 17.58 -10.52
CA GLY A 88 -24.90 16.44 -10.09
C GLY A 88 -24.29 15.13 -10.59
N ALA A 89 -23.49 14.48 -9.73
CA ALA A 89 -22.99 13.12 -9.83
C ALA A 89 -22.02 12.75 -11.00
N SER A 90 -20.83 12.34 -10.58
CA SER A 90 -19.94 11.37 -11.23
C SER A 90 -19.15 11.78 -12.48
N GLU A 91 -17.83 11.82 -12.28
CA GLU A 91 -16.79 11.39 -13.23
C GLU A 91 -16.76 12.10 -14.59
N SER A 92 -15.99 13.19 -14.62
CA SER A 92 -15.53 13.85 -15.84
C SER A 92 -14.72 12.88 -16.72
N ASN A 93 -15.41 12.24 -17.65
CA ASN A 93 -15.16 12.14 -19.09
C ASN A 93 -13.77 12.58 -19.61
N ALA A 94 -12.69 12.02 -19.07
CA ALA A 94 -11.51 11.74 -19.87
C ALA A 94 -11.86 10.47 -20.66
N GLU A 95 -11.69 10.51 -21.98
CA GLU A 95 -11.90 9.40 -22.90
C GLU A 95 -10.81 8.34 -22.69
N THR A 96 -10.79 7.78 -21.48
CA THR A 96 -9.90 6.71 -21.08
C THR A 96 -10.44 5.40 -21.63
N PRO A 97 -9.58 4.43 -21.98
CA PRO A 97 -10.04 3.13 -22.45
C PRO A 97 -11.02 2.46 -21.48
N TYR A 98 -10.88 2.75 -20.19
CA TYR A 98 -11.78 2.29 -19.13
C TYR A 98 -13.18 2.93 -19.20
N ALA A 99 -13.28 4.25 -19.42
CA ALA A 99 -14.56 4.93 -19.63
C ALA A 99 -15.28 4.40 -20.88
N HIS A 100 -14.54 4.13 -21.95
CA HIS A 100 -15.09 3.49 -23.15
C HIS A 100 -15.61 2.07 -22.87
N ALA A 101 -14.86 1.30 -22.07
CA ALA A 101 -15.22 -0.06 -21.68
C ALA A 101 -16.51 -0.10 -20.86
N ILE A 102 -16.68 0.83 -19.92
CA ILE A 102 -17.90 0.96 -19.11
C ILE A 102 -19.11 1.30 -19.98
N ARG A 103 -18.97 2.20 -20.97
CA ARG A 103 -20.08 2.53 -21.89
C ARG A 103 -20.52 1.31 -22.68
N MET A 104 -19.57 0.56 -23.25
CA MET A 104 -19.87 -0.66 -23.99
C MET A 104 -20.52 -1.72 -23.09
N ALA A 105 -20.03 -1.89 -21.85
CA ALA A 105 -20.63 -2.78 -20.88
C ALA A 105 -22.09 -2.39 -20.53
N ARG A 106 -22.37 -1.10 -20.34
CA ARG A 106 -23.73 -0.58 -20.11
C ARG A 106 -24.66 -0.77 -21.31
N GLN A 107 -24.11 -0.74 -22.53
CA GLN A 107 -24.84 -1.03 -23.77
C GLN A 107 -25.06 -2.53 -24.01
N GLY A 108 -24.55 -3.40 -23.12
CA GLY A 108 -24.72 -4.85 -23.19
C GLY A 108 -23.68 -5.57 -24.06
N ALA A 109 -22.57 -4.91 -24.41
CA ALA A 109 -21.49 -5.55 -25.17
C ALA A 109 -20.88 -6.73 -24.38
N ASP A 110 -20.41 -7.74 -25.12
CA ASP A 110 -19.75 -8.90 -24.55
C ASP A 110 -18.31 -8.57 -24.10
N ALA A 111 -17.84 -9.23 -23.04
CA ALA A 111 -16.53 -8.98 -22.44
C ALA A 111 -15.37 -9.16 -23.45
N ALA A 112 -15.54 -10.05 -24.44
CA ALA A 112 -14.57 -10.23 -25.51
C ALA A 112 -14.46 -8.99 -26.43
N ALA A 113 -15.59 -8.35 -26.76
CA ALA A 113 -15.61 -7.14 -27.58
C ALA A 113 -15.02 -5.95 -26.81
N VAL A 114 -15.38 -5.81 -25.53
CA VAL A 114 -14.86 -4.74 -24.66
C VAL A 114 -13.34 -4.84 -24.50
N ALA A 115 -12.79 -6.05 -24.31
CA ALA A 115 -11.35 -6.25 -24.18
C ALA A 115 -10.58 -5.88 -25.47
N GLN A 116 -11.11 -6.24 -26.64
CA GLN A 116 -10.48 -5.96 -27.93
C GLN A 116 -10.53 -4.47 -28.29
N GLU A 117 -11.64 -3.82 -28.02
CA GLU A 117 -11.91 -2.44 -28.48
C GLU A 117 -11.40 -1.38 -27.50
N CYS A 118 -11.22 -1.73 -26.22
CA CYS A 118 -10.58 -0.88 -25.22
C CYS A 118 -9.14 -1.27 -24.88
N GLY A 119 -8.60 -2.37 -25.42
CA GLY A 119 -7.23 -2.79 -25.12
C GLY A 119 -6.98 -3.12 -23.64
N ILE A 120 -8.02 -3.58 -22.93
CA ILE A 120 -7.94 -3.98 -21.51
C ILE A 120 -7.85 -5.50 -21.38
N SER A 121 -7.41 -5.99 -20.22
CA SER A 121 -7.30 -7.44 -19.99
C SER A 121 -8.68 -8.11 -20.05
N ARG A 122 -8.75 -9.34 -20.58
CA ARG A 122 -10.01 -10.10 -20.66
C ARG A 122 -10.67 -10.30 -19.30
N GLY A 123 -9.86 -10.47 -18.24
CA GLY A 123 -10.37 -10.57 -16.86
C GLY A 123 -10.93 -9.25 -16.33
N GLU A 124 -10.36 -8.11 -16.74
CA GLU A 124 -10.87 -6.79 -16.37
C GLU A 124 -12.18 -6.48 -17.10
N ALA A 125 -12.27 -6.83 -18.39
CA ALA A 125 -13.49 -6.67 -19.17
C ALA A 125 -14.66 -7.48 -18.59
N ASP A 126 -14.42 -8.72 -18.17
CA ASP A 126 -15.44 -9.59 -17.57
C ASP A 126 -15.99 -9.02 -16.26
N LEU A 127 -15.09 -8.47 -15.42
CA LEU A 127 -15.47 -7.79 -14.18
C LEU A 127 -16.34 -6.54 -14.43
N ILE A 128 -15.95 -5.70 -15.40
CA ILE A 128 -16.70 -4.49 -15.76
C ILE A 128 -18.09 -4.84 -16.29
N VAL A 129 -18.19 -5.83 -17.18
CA VAL A 129 -19.48 -6.27 -17.73
C VAL A 129 -20.39 -6.84 -16.64
N ALA A 130 -19.86 -7.65 -15.73
CA ALA A 130 -20.62 -8.19 -14.61
C ALA A 130 -21.12 -7.08 -13.67
N LEU A 131 -20.25 -6.13 -13.31
CA LEU A 131 -20.59 -5.04 -12.39
C LEU A 131 -21.69 -4.14 -12.98
N TYR A 132 -21.46 -3.58 -14.17
CA TYR A 132 -22.36 -2.57 -14.73
C TYR A 132 -23.65 -3.14 -15.32
N ARG A 133 -23.70 -4.44 -15.65
CA ARG A 133 -24.96 -5.11 -16.00
C ARG A 133 -25.90 -5.23 -14.79
N THR A 134 -25.35 -5.44 -13.59
CA THR A 134 -26.15 -5.53 -12.35
C THR A 134 -26.61 -4.16 -11.85
N GLU A 135 -25.78 -3.11 -12.03
CA GLU A 135 -26.12 -1.74 -11.66
C GLU A 135 -27.23 -1.13 -12.53
N GLY A 136 -27.37 -1.55 -13.80
CA GLY A 136 -28.43 -1.08 -14.70
C GLY A 136 -29.80 -1.75 -14.50
N HIS A 137 -29.93 -2.68 -13.55
CA HIS A 137 -31.17 -3.43 -13.25
C HIS A 137 -31.79 -3.06 -11.89
N ARG A 138 -31.33 -1.97 -11.27
CA ARG A 138 -31.83 -1.48 -9.98
C ARG A 138 -32.36 -0.06 -10.12
#